data_AF-A0A358HSS1-F1
#
_entry.id   AF-A0A358HSS1-F1
#
_cell.length_a   1.000
_cell.length_b   1.000
_cell.length_c   1.000
_cell.angle_alpha   90.00
_cell.angle_beta   90.00
_cell.angle_gamma   90.00
#
_symmetry.space_group_name_H-M   'P 1'
#
loop_
_entity.id
_entity.type
_entity.pdbx_description
1 polymer ?
#
loop_
_entity_poly.entity_id
_entity_poly.type
_entity_poly.pdbx_seq_one_letter_code
_entity_poly.pdbx_strand_id
1 'polypeptide(L)'
;MVSTSTAPTKSQSFAPIFISHGSPMLVARQSTPAFDFFAKELDAHFDAVRAILMVSAHWQTDVPTISTAKNQETIYDFRGFPQSLYDLRYNAHGAPELAHQIADLIGAKTDDARGLDHGSWMPMILARPEADIPVFQLSMLTHGSPADHYELGKKLRGLGDLGVLVI
;
A
#
# COMPACT_ATOMS: atom_id res chain seq x y z
N MET A 1 -10.16 -35.74 27.87
CA MET A 1 -9.52 -34.78 26.95
C MET A 1 -10.62 -34.19 26.09
N VAL A 2 -11.03 -32.95 26.36
CA VAL A 2 -12.05 -32.27 25.54
C VAL A 2 -11.30 -31.59 24.40
N SER A 3 -11.50 -32.10 23.19
CA SER A 3 -10.98 -31.50 21.96
C SER A 3 -11.79 -30.24 21.67
N THR A 4 -11.21 -29.08 21.90
CA THR A 4 -11.79 -27.80 21.47
C THR A 4 -11.49 -27.61 19.99
N SER A 5 -12.46 -27.97 19.15
CA SER A 5 -12.52 -27.55 17.76
C SER A 5 -12.65 -26.02 17.72
N THR A 6 -11.57 -25.33 17.35
CA THR A 6 -11.62 -23.91 16.98
C THR A 6 -12.38 -23.80 15.66
N ALA A 7 -13.56 -23.17 15.71
CA ALA A 7 -14.32 -22.81 14.52
C ALA A 7 -13.44 -21.94 13.59
N PRO A 8 -13.56 -22.07 12.26
CA PRO A 8 -12.86 -21.20 11.33
C PRO A 8 -13.32 -19.77 11.59
N THR A 9 -12.38 -18.89 11.95
CA THR A 9 -12.60 -17.44 11.92
C THR A 9 -13.09 -17.07 10.52
N LYS A 10 -14.22 -16.37 10.43
CA LYS A 10 -14.70 -15.82 9.14
C LYS A 10 -13.52 -15.11 8.48
N SER A 11 -13.22 -15.44 7.23
CA SER A 11 -12.21 -14.68 6.50
C SER A 11 -12.67 -13.23 6.44
N GLN A 12 -11.82 -12.34 6.94
CA GLN A 12 -12.11 -10.91 6.90
C GLN A 12 -11.83 -10.46 5.48
N SER A 13 -12.90 -10.28 4.70
CA SER A 13 -12.79 -9.78 3.34
C SER A 13 -12.62 -8.26 3.40
N PHE A 14 -11.43 -7.78 3.07
CA PHE A 14 -11.17 -6.34 2.89
C PHE A 14 -11.62 -5.92 1.50
N ALA A 15 -12.47 -4.89 1.43
CA ALA A 15 -12.78 -4.26 0.15
C ALA A 15 -11.55 -3.43 -0.30
N PRO A 16 -11.07 -3.57 -1.55
CA PRO A 16 -9.98 -2.73 -2.03
C PRO A 16 -10.43 -1.27 -2.07
N ILE A 17 -9.51 -0.36 -1.79
CA ILE A 17 -9.77 1.07 -1.79
C ILE A 17 -9.07 1.67 -3.01
N PHE A 18 -9.72 2.60 -3.69
CA PHE A 18 -9.07 3.41 -4.71
C PHE A 18 -9.00 4.85 -4.21
N ILE A 19 -7.80 5.40 -4.05
CA ILE A 19 -7.59 6.77 -3.58
C ILE A 19 -6.78 7.60 -4.59
N SER A 20 -7.19 8.86 -4.77
CA SER A 20 -6.34 9.86 -5.38
C SER A 20 -5.47 10.48 -4.30
N HIS A 21 -4.16 10.22 -4.33
CA HIS A 21 -3.22 10.75 -3.32
C HIS A 21 -3.10 12.29 -3.41
N GLY A 22 -3.25 12.90 -4.58
CA GLY A 22 -3.20 14.35 -4.72
C GLY A 22 -1.80 14.95 -4.51
N SER A 23 -1.71 16.21 -4.10
CA SER A 23 -0.42 16.89 -3.95
C SER A 23 0.30 16.48 -2.66
N PRO A 24 1.65 16.35 -2.66
CA PRO A 24 2.43 16.18 -1.43
C PRO A 24 2.14 17.24 -0.36
N MET A 25 1.69 18.44 -0.76
CA MET A 25 1.31 19.52 0.15
C MET A 25 0.09 19.23 1.00
N LEU A 26 -0.65 18.15 0.76
CA LEU A 26 -1.84 17.84 1.51
C LEU A 26 -1.55 17.69 3.01
N VAL A 27 -0.38 17.15 3.38
CA VAL A 27 0.10 17.06 4.77
C VAL A 27 0.17 18.41 5.50
N ALA A 28 0.32 19.50 4.74
CA ALA A 28 0.36 20.87 5.27
C ALA A 28 -0.96 21.64 5.08
N ARG A 29 -1.98 21.06 4.44
CA ARG A 29 -3.26 21.71 4.11
C ARG A 29 -4.42 21.12 4.92
N GLN A 30 -4.37 21.37 6.23
CA GLN A 30 -5.24 20.73 7.24
C GLN A 30 -6.73 21.11 7.18
N SER A 31 -7.13 22.00 6.26
CA SER A 31 -8.49 22.53 6.15
C SER A 31 -9.18 22.15 4.84
N THR A 32 -8.85 20.98 4.27
CA THR A 32 -9.42 20.52 3.00
C THR A 32 -10.16 19.19 3.20
N PRO A 33 -11.25 18.92 2.43
CA PRO A 33 -11.96 17.65 2.53
C PRO A 33 -11.07 16.41 2.31
N ALA A 34 -10.07 16.53 1.42
CA ALA A 34 -9.11 15.45 1.19
C ALA A 34 -8.24 15.19 2.43
N PHE A 35 -7.79 16.24 3.12
CA PHE A 35 -7.07 16.08 4.38
C PHE A 35 -7.94 15.41 5.44
N ASP A 36 -9.20 15.85 5.58
CA ASP A 36 -10.13 15.25 6.56
C ASP A 36 -10.36 13.77 6.28
N PHE A 37 -10.55 13.38 5.02
CA PHE A 37 -10.69 11.99 4.63
C PHE A 37 -9.47 11.15 5.07
N PHE A 38 -8.25 11.57 4.71
CA PHE A 38 -7.05 10.81 5.07
C PHE A 38 -6.81 10.78 6.58
N ALA A 39 -6.95 11.92 7.26
CA ALA A 39 -6.59 12.04 8.67
C ALA A 39 -7.66 11.51 9.64
N LYS A 40 -8.91 11.30 9.19
CA LYS A 40 -10.03 10.97 10.09
C LYS A 40 -10.86 9.77 9.65
N GLU A 41 -10.89 9.47 8.35
CA GLU A 41 -11.79 8.43 7.81
C GLU A 41 -11.02 7.20 7.33
N LEU A 42 -9.84 7.38 6.72
CA LEU A 42 -9.11 6.27 6.09
C LEU A 42 -8.65 5.21 7.12
N ASP A 43 -8.21 5.60 8.31
CA ASP A 43 -7.73 4.68 9.36
C ASP A 43 -8.79 3.64 9.78
N ALA A 44 -10.07 3.99 9.70
CA ALA A 44 -11.17 3.08 10.04
C ALA A 44 -11.23 1.83 9.13
N HIS A 45 -10.53 1.84 7.99
CA HIS A 45 -10.41 0.70 7.10
C HIS A 45 -9.25 -0.24 7.46
N PHE A 46 -8.42 0.11 8.43
CA PHE A 46 -7.20 -0.63 8.77
C PHE A 46 -7.39 -1.64 9.91
N ASP A 47 -8.57 -1.70 10.50
CA ASP A 47 -8.90 -2.67 11.56
C ASP A 47 -8.63 -4.11 11.12
N ALA A 48 -7.74 -4.78 11.85
CA ALA A 48 -7.27 -6.15 11.62
C ALA A 48 -6.53 -6.39 10.29
N VAL A 49 -6.14 -5.34 9.57
CA VAL A 49 -5.24 -5.44 8.42
C VAL A 49 -3.87 -5.91 8.90
N ARG A 50 -3.35 -6.97 8.29
CA ARG A 50 -2.01 -7.51 8.57
C ARG A 50 -0.92 -6.80 7.77
N ALA A 51 -1.25 -6.34 6.56
CA ALA A 51 -0.37 -5.54 5.73
C ALA A 51 -1.16 -4.78 4.65
N ILE A 52 -0.59 -3.70 4.13
CA ILE A 52 -1.17 -2.89 3.07
C ILE A 52 -0.30 -3.01 1.82
N LEU A 53 -0.93 -3.40 0.70
CA LEU A 53 -0.32 -3.41 -0.62
C LEU A 53 -0.79 -2.17 -1.40
N MET A 54 0.15 -1.25 -1.65
CA MET A 54 -0.09 -0.04 -2.43
C MET A 54 0.19 -0.27 -3.91
N VAL A 55 -0.81 -0.16 -4.77
CA VAL A 55 -0.62 -0.15 -6.23
C VAL A 55 -0.37 1.29 -6.69
N SER A 56 0.89 1.66 -6.87
CA SER A 56 1.25 3.08 -7.05
C SER A 56 1.34 3.51 -8.51
N ALA A 57 0.70 4.64 -8.82
CA ALA A 57 0.82 5.32 -10.12
C ALA A 57 2.21 5.89 -10.41
N HIS A 58 3.03 6.10 -9.38
CA HIS A 58 4.40 6.62 -9.49
C HIS A 58 5.45 5.52 -9.67
N TRP A 59 5.04 4.26 -9.65
CA TRP A 59 5.92 3.14 -9.94
C TRP A 59 5.39 2.32 -11.10
N GLN A 60 6.07 2.41 -12.23
CA GLN A 60 5.69 1.70 -13.45
C GLN A 60 6.86 0.84 -13.93
N THR A 61 6.55 -0.40 -14.28
CA THR A 61 7.52 -1.39 -14.79
C THR A 61 6.91 -2.20 -15.92
N ASP A 62 7.74 -2.82 -16.77
CA ASP A 62 7.26 -3.62 -17.91
C ASP A 62 6.60 -4.93 -17.50
N VAL A 63 7.05 -5.49 -16.37
CA VAL A 63 6.46 -6.66 -15.71
C VAL A 63 6.02 -6.21 -14.31
N PRO A 64 4.83 -6.57 -13.81
CA PRO A 64 4.41 -6.18 -12.47
C PRO A 64 5.50 -6.59 -11.47
N THR A 65 5.91 -5.66 -10.64
CA THR A 65 7.02 -5.83 -9.71
C THR A 65 6.55 -5.43 -8.32
N ILE A 66 6.82 -6.25 -7.32
CA ILE A 66 6.41 -6.02 -5.95
C ILE A 66 7.63 -5.73 -5.08
N SER A 67 7.53 -4.76 -4.19
CA SER A 67 8.59 -4.44 -3.23
C SER A 67 8.68 -5.55 -2.18
N THR A 68 9.90 -6.06 -1.98
CA THR A 68 10.26 -6.98 -0.89
C THR A 68 11.20 -6.30 0.12
N ALA A 69 11.34 -4.97 0.06
CA ALA A 69 12.16 -4.22 1.00
C ALA A 69 11.66 -4.41 2.44
N LYS A 70 12.56 -4.79 3.36
CA LYS A 70 12.21 -4.98 4.78
C LYS A 70 11.84 -3.68 5.49
N ASN A 71 12.53 -2.59 5.13
CA ASN A 71 12.26 -1.25 5.65
C ASN A 71 12.03 -0.34 4.46
N GLN A 72 10.96 0.46 4.52
CA GLN A 72 10.60 1.32 3.42
C GLN A 72 11.38 2.64 3.47
N GLU A 73 12.20 2.90 2.46
CA GLU A 73 12.73 4.24 2.24
C GLU A 73 11.58 5.18 1.84
N THR A 74 11.58 6.41 2.37
CA THR A 74 10.67 7.47 1.89
C THR A 74 11.24 8.07 0.61
N ILE A 75 10.62 7.78 -0.53
CA ILE A 75 11.04 8.27 -1.86
C ILE A 75 10.40 9.63 -2.14
N TYR A 76 11.22 10.60 -2.58
CA TYR A 76 10.78 11.92 -3.06
C TYR A 76 10.83 11.98 -4.58
N ASP A 77 9.76 11.54 -5.21
CA ASP A 77 9.52 11.51 -6.66
C ASP A 77 8.87 12.80 -7.19
N PHE A 78 8.98 13.89 -6.43
CA PHE A 78 8.52 15.24 -6.78
C PHE A 78 9.60 16.31 -6.54
N ARG A 79 9.44 17.46 -7.19
CA ARG A 79 10.37 18.60 -7.10
C ARG A 79 9.65 19.94 -6.96
N GLY A 80 10.36 20.95 -6.46
CA GLY A 80 9.87 22.34 -6.40
C GLY A 80 8.97 22.66 -5.20
N PHE A 81 8.98 21.80 -4.19
CA PHE A 81 8.22 21.98 -2.95
C PHE A 81 9.10 22.53 -1.80
N PRO A 82 8.50 23.02 -0.69
CA PRO A 82 9.26 23.46 0.47
C PRO A 82 10.13 22.35 1.08
N GLN A 83 11.29 22.72 1.65
CA GLN A 83 12.23 21.79 2.30
C GLN A 83 11.56 20.91 3.36
N SER A 84 10.59 21.45 4.11
CA SER A 84 9.89 20.70 5.15
C SER A 84 9.20 19.43 4.64
N LEU A 85 8.81 19.35 3.36
CA LEU A 85 8.27 18.11 2.78
C LEU A 85 9.35 17.05 2.56
N TYR A 86 10.57 17.46 2.22
CA TYR A 86 11.72 16.57 2.06
C TYR A 86 12.30 16.09 3.40
N ASP A 87 11.91 16.75 4.49
CA ASP A 87 12.31 16.37 5.85
C ASP A 87 11.35 15.35 6.48
N LEU A 88 10.14 15.17 5.92
CA LEU A 88 9.18 14.16 6.39
C LEU A 88 9.73 12.75 6.17
N ARG A 89 9.49 11.83 7.09
CA ARG A 89 9.84 10.41 6.96
C ARG A 89 8.64 9.57 7.37
N TYR A 90 8.35 8.54 6.60
CA TYR A 90 7.37 7.51 6.94
C TYR A 90 8.07 6.15 6.98
N ASN A 91 8.53 5.76 8.17
CA ASN A 91 9.41 4.61 8.37
C ASN A 91 8.62 3.31 8.55
N ALA A 92 7.71 3.01 7.63
CA ALA A 92 6.98 1.74 7.66
C ALA A 92 7.90 0.55 7.42
N HIS A 93 7.61 -0.57 8.08
CA HIS A 93 8.18 -1.85 7.70
C HIS A 93 7.51 -2.37 6.42
N GLY A 94 8.25 -3.12 5.61
CA GLY A 94 7.65 -3.97 4.57
C GLY A 94 7.25 -5.33 5.13
N ALA A 95 6.75 -6.20 4.24
CA ALA A 95 6.40 -7.58 4.58
C ALA A 95 7.05 -8.57 3.59
N PRO A 96 8.39 -8.71 3.59
CA PRO A 96 9.14 -9.43 2.55
C PRO A 96 8.61 -10.83 2.26
N GLU A 97 8.35 -11.65 3.28
CA GLU A 97 7.87 -13.03 3.10
C GLU A 97 6.49 -13.05 2.43
N LEU A 98 5.60 -12.15 2.85
CA LEU A 98 4.26 -12.02 2.28
C LEU A 98 4.33 -11.44 0.85
N ALA A 99 5.21 -10.47 0.61
CA ALA A 99 5.42 -9.88 -0.71
C ALA A 99 5.95 -10.92 -1.71
N HIS A 100 6.88 -11.79 -1.30
CA HIS A 100 7.33 -12.93 -2.11
C HIS A 100 6.17 -13.88 -2.41
N GLN A 101 5.37 -14.25 -1.41
CA GLN A 101 4.20 -15.10 -1.61
C GLN A 101 3.21 -14.49 -2.64
N ILE A 102 2.95 -13.18 -2.54
CA ILE A 102 2.07 -12.48 -3.48
C ILE A 102 2.70 -12.41 -4.87
N ALA A 103 4.02 -12.18 -4.97
CA ALA A 103 4.74 -12.17 -6.24
C ALA A 103 4.53 -13.48 -7.01
N ASP A 104 4.71 -14.60 -6.32
CA ASP A 104 4.53 -15.94 -6.89
C ASP A 104 3.08 -16.18 -7.33
N LEU A 105 2.10 -15.77 -6.51
CA LEU A 105 0.67 -15.92 -6.81
C LEU A 105 0.25 -15.16 -8.08
N ILE A 106 0.78 -13.96 -8.30
CA ILE A 106 0.37 -13.11 -9.42
C ILE A 106 1.32 -13.18 -10.63
N GLY A 107 2.46 -13.85 -10.48
CA GLY A 107 3.53 -13.91 -11.47
C GLY A 107 4.24 -12.56 -11.64
N ALA A 108 4.51 -11.86 -10.54
CA ALA A 108 5.27 -10.61 -10.51
C ALA A 108 6.76 -10.84 -10.25
N LYS A 109 7.59 -9.88 -10.67
CA LYS A 109 8.98 -9.77 -10.22
C LYS A 109 9.05 -9.18 -8.81
N THR A 110 10.23 -9.24 -8.21
CA THR A 110 10.50 -8.63 -6.90
C THR A 110 11.59 -7.57 -7.00
N ASP A 111 11.53 -6.58 -6.12
CA ASP A 111 12.54 -5.54 -5.94
C ASP A 111 12.76 -5.33 -4.43
N ASP A 112 13.96 -5.64 -3.94
CA ASP A 112 14.31 -5.57 -2.52
C ASP A 112 14.76 -4.17 -2.05
N ALA A 113 14.89 -3.23 -2.99
CA ALA A 113 15.32 -1.86 -2.74
C ALA A 113 14.18 -0.84 -2.88
N ARG A 114 13.05 -1.20 -3.48
CA ARG A 114 11.93 -0.28 -3.68
C ARG A 114 11.28 0.13 -2.35
N GLY A 115 11.45 1.40 -1.96
CA GLY A 115 10.72 2.06 -0.87
C GLY A 115 9.32 2.55 -1.28
N LEU A 116 8.72 3.42 -0.47
CA LEU A 116 7.41 4.04 -0.75
C LEU A 116 7.58 5.38 -1.45
N ASP A 117 6.89 5.61 -2.55
CA ASP A 117 6.76 6.94 -3.17
C ASP A 117 5.66 7.80 -2.53
N HIS A 118 5.57 9.07 -2.92
CA HIS A 118 4.63 10.01 -2.31
C HIS A 118 3.17 9.63 -2.49
N GLY A 119 2.83 8.87 -3.55
CA GLY A 119 1.48 8.35 -3.71
C GLY A 119 1.10 7.38 -2.61
N SER A 120 2.08 6.76 -1.96
CA SER A 120 1.89 5.79 -0.88
C SER A 120 2.22 6.35 0.51
N TRP A 121 3.35 7.02 0.71
CA TRP A 121 3.69 7.50 2.06
C TRP A 121 2.85 8.69 2.50
N MET A 122 2.40 9.56 1.57
CA MET A 122 1.65 10.75 1.96
C MET A 122 0.29 10.41 2.56
N PRO A 123 -0.56 9.58 1.92
CA PRO A 123 -1.82 9.14 2.52
C PRO A 123 -1.59 8.46 3.88
N MET A 124 -0.52 7.68 4.00
CA MET A 124 -0.24 6.90 5.20
C MET A 124 0.32 7.73 6.36
N ILE A 125 1.09 8.80 6.11
CA ILE A 125 1.46 9.76 7.16
C ILE A 125 0.21 10.36 7.82
N LEU A 126 -0.84 10.61 7.04
CA LEU A 126 -2.08 11.18 7.55
C LEU A 126 -2.99 10.13 8.20
N ALA A 127 -3.14 8.97 7.57
CA ALA A 127 -4.07 7.94 8.01
C ALA A 127 -3.53 7.05 9.12
N ARG A 128 -2.24 6.71 9.11
CA ARG A 128 -1.61 5.82 10.10
C ARG A 128 -0.21 6.28 10.49
N PRO A 129 -0.06 7.44 11.14
CA PRO A 129 1.24 8.01 11.50
C PRO A 129 2.11 7.09 12.37
N GLU A 130 1.52 6.14 13.09
CA GLU A 130 2.20 5.15 13.92
C GLU A 130 3.08 4.19 13.12
N ALA A 131 2.82 4.03 11.81
CA ALA A 131 3.54 3.12 10.91
C ALA A 131 3.66 1.67 11.45
N ASP A 132 2.65 1.23 12.20
CA ASP A 132 2.58 -0.07 12.88
C ASP A 132 2.06 -1.21 11.99
N ILE A 133 1.49 -0.88 10.84
CA ILE A 133 1.07 -1.83 9.81
C ILE A 133 2.12 -1.87 8.69
N PRO A 134 2.62 -3.06 8.31
CA PRO A 134 3.52 -3.18 7.16
C PRO A 134 2.91 -2.64 5.87
N VAL A 135 3.67 -1.85 5.13
CA VAL A 135 3.27 -1.26 3.83
C VAL A 135 4.35 -1.56 2.78
N PHE A 136 3.92 -1.99 1.61
CA PHE A 136 4.82 -2.25 0.47
C PHE A 136 4.06 -1.99 -0.84
N GLN A 137 4.80 -1.85 -1.95
CA GLN A 137 4.21 -1.45 -3.22
C GLN A 137 4.13 -2.59 -4.24
N LEU A 138 3.18 -2.47 -5.16
CA LEU A 138 3.14 -3.15 -6.45
C LEU A 138 3.15 -2.08 -7.55
N SER A 139 3.95 -2.28 -8.59
CA SER A 139 3.99 -1.39 -9.74
C SER A 139 2.78 -1.53 -10.66
N MET A 140 2.48 -0.46 -11.38
CA MET A 140 1.63 -0.49 -12.56
C MET A 140 2.42 -0.91 -13.81
N LEU A 141 1.70 -1.31 -14.87
CA LEU A 141 2.31 -1.67 -16.15
C LEU A 141 2.58 -0.40 -16.97
N THR A 142 3.84 -0.11 -17.29
CA THR A 142 4.25 1.10 -18.05
C THR A 142 3.50 1.29 -19.36
N HIS A 143 3.21 0.19 -20.06
CA HIS A 143 2.53 0.18 -21.35
C HIS A 143 1.25 -0.66 -21.32
N GLY A 144 0.70 -0.92 -20.14
CA GLY A 144 -0.51 -1.73 -19.98
C GLY A 144 -1.77 -0.98 -20.38
N SER A 145 -2.63 -1.64 -21.14
CA SER A 145 -4.00 -1.19 -21.39
C SER A 145 -4.86 -1.30 -20.12
N PRO A 146 -6.07 -0.70 -20.11
CA PRO A 146 -7.03 -0.94 -19.03
C PRO A 146 -7.37 -2.43 -18.84
N ALA A 147 -7.37 -3.21 -19.92
CA ALA A 147 -7.62 -4.65 -19.85
C ALA A 147 -6.47 -5.39 -19.15
N ASP A 148 -5.21 -4.99 -19.42
CA ASP A 148 -4.05 -5.60 -18.77
C ASP A 148 -4.04 -5.34 -17.25
N HIS A 149 -4.38 -4.12 -16.85
CA HIS A 149 -4.52 -3.75 -15.44
C HIS A 149 -5.72 -4.45 -14.77
N TYR A 150 -6.81 -4.65 -15.50
CA TYR A 150 -7.96 -5.42 -15.01
C TYR A 150 -7.60 -6.89 -14.76
N GLU A 151 -6.82 -7.51 -15.67
CA GLU A 151 -6.32 -8.86 -15.47
C GLU A 151 -5.33 -8.96 -14.31
N LEU A 152 -4.47 -7.95 -14.10
CA LEU A 152 -3.65 -7.86 -12.88
C LEU A 152 -4.53 -7.78 -11.61
N GLY A 153 -5.55 -6.93 -11.61
CA GLY A 153 -6.48 -6.80 -10.48
C GLY A 153 -7.24 -8.09 -10.16
N LYS A 154 -7.59 -8.89 -11.17
CA LYS A 154 -8.17 -10.24 -10.96
C LYS A 154 -7.22 -11.17 -10.21
N LYS A 155 -5.92 -11.08 -10.45
CA LYS A 155 -4.91 -11.89 -9.74
C LYS A 155 -4.73 -11.48 -8.28
N LEU A 156 -5.06 -10.24 -7.93
CA LEU A 156 -5.06 -9.75 -6.54
C LEU A 156 -6.30 -10.18 -5.74
N ARG A 157 -7.26 -10.86 -6.37
CA ARG A 157 -8.43 -11.39 -5.66
C ARG A 157 -7.99 -12.43 -4.62
N GLY A 158 -8.55 -12.33 -3.42
CA GLY A 158 -8.27 -13.26 -2.33
C GLY A 158 -7.11 -12.85 -1.42
N LEU A 159 -6.38 -11.76 -1.75
CA LEU A 159 -5.38 -11.21 -0.83
C LEU A 159 -5.97 -10.78 0.52
N GLY A 160 -7.27 -10.45 0.56
CA GLY A 160 -7.98 -10.21 1.81
C GLY A 160 -7.97 -11.42 2.75
N ASP A 161 -8.02 -12.66 2.22
CA ASP A 161 -7.91 -13.88 3.04
C ASP A 161 -6.53 -14.04 3.68
N LEU A 162 -5.50 -13.36 3.13
CA LEU A 162 -4.16 -13.28 3.71
C LEU A 162 -4.01 -12.14 4.74
N GLY A 163 -5.05 -11.34 4.96
CA GLY A 163 -5.00 -10.14 5.80
C GLY A 163 -4.50 -8.90 5.08
N VAL A 164 -4.48 -8.89 3.74
CA VAL A 164 -3.90 -7.79 2.96
C VAL A 164 -5.00 -6.87 2.42
N LEU A 165 -4.90 -5.60 2.77
CA LEU A 165 -5.69 -4.54 2.16
C LEU A 165 -4.95 -4.03 0.91
N VAL A 166 -5.65 -3.96 -0.22
CA VAL A 166 -5.13 -3.38 -1.47
C VAL A 166 -5.64 -1.94 -1.59
N ILE A 167 -4.73 -1.00 -1.83
CA ILE A 167 -5.00 0.43 -2.01
C ILE A 167 -4.38 0.91 -3.33
#